data_AF-A0A2E1AXM1-F1
#
_entry.id   AF-A0A2E1AXM1-F1
#
_cell.length_a   1.000
_cell.length_b   1.000
_cell.length_c   1.000
_cell.angle_alpha   90.00
_cell.angle_beta   90.00
_cell.angle_gamma   90.00
#
_symmetry.space_group_name_H-M   'P 1'
#
loop_
_entity.id
_entity.type
_entity.pdbx_description
1 polymer ?
#
loop_
_entity_poly.entity_id
_entity_poly.type
_entity_poly.pdbx_seq_one_letter_code
_entity_poly.pdbx_strand_id
1 'polypeptide(L)'
;MKKILFSLLTIASFAISSCSSDDNGGITPTDDDPGSGTGEEIIKTGFITADETWEAENVYILEGKVVVSENVTLTIEPGTIIKGEEGQESLASALVVDQGGKLIAEGTPSSPIIFTSVLDGIEPGEITGTLTTADTGLWGGVILLGRAPISVNGDIETAQIEGIPADEDYGQYGGTDPADNSGSLKYVSIRHGGVTIGQDNEINGLTLGGVGSGTTI
;
A
#
# COMPACT_ATOMS: atom_id res chain seq x y z
N MET A 1 -40.45 60.06 -13.73
CA MET A 1 -40.91 58.78 -13.15
C MET A 1 -41.79 58.08 -14.18
N LYS A 2 -41.20 57.27 -15.07
CA LYS A 2 -41.92 56.55 -16.14
C LYS A 2 -42.23 55.13 -15.64
N LYS A 3 -43.51 54.77 -15.59
CA LYS A 3 -44.00 53.47 -15.12
C LYS A 3 -43.73 52.41 -16.19
N ILE A 4 -43.06 51.35 -15.77
CA ILE A 4 -42.73 50.15 -16.55
C ILE A 4 -43.89 49.16 -16.40
N LEU A 5 -44.44 48.69 -17.52
CA LEU A 5 -45.36 47.56 -17.58
C LEU A 5 -44.88 46.66 -18.73
N PHE A 6 -44.33 45.49 -18.41
CA PHE A 6 -44.05 44.44 -19.40
C PHE A 6 -44.62 43.12 -18.88
N SER A 7 -45.47 42.54 -19.73
CA SER A 7 -46.28 41.34 -19.50
C SER A 7 -45.44 40.08 -19.28
N LEU A 8 -45.89 39.25 -18.33
CA LEU A 8 -45.49 37.85 -18.18
C LEU A 8 -45.97 37.03 -19.38
N LEU A 9 -45.09 36.19 -19.93
CA LEU A 9 -45.43 35.11 -20.86
C LEU A 9 -45.04 33.78 -20.19
N THR A 10 -46.03 32.98 -19.83
CA THR A 10 -45.90 31.64 -19.25
C THR A 10 -45.75 30.61 -20.38
N ILE A 11 -44.73 29.74 -20.30
CA ILE A 11 -44.56 28.59 -21.18
C ILE A 11 -44.95 27.34 -20.39
N ALA A 12 -46.04 26.69 -20.81
CA ALA A 12 -46.57 25.47 -20.23
C ALA A 12 -45.81 24.24 -20.77
N SER A 13 -45.44 23.35 -19.85
CA SER A 13 -44.81 22.06 -20.14
C SER A 13 -45.83 21.05 -20.64
N PHE A 14 -45.50 20.31 -21.70
CA PHE A 14 -46.26 19.16 -22.17
C PHE A 14 -45.96 17.95 -21.28
N ALA A 15 -46.95 17.53 -20.49
CA ALA A 15 -46.98 16.21 -19.87
C ALA A 15 -48.07 15.39 -20.57
N ILE A 16 -47.67 14.38 -21.34
CA ILE A 16 -48.59 13.32 -21.79
C ILE A 16 -48.59 12.23 -20.72
N SER A 17 -49.69 12.19 -19.97
CA SER A 17 -50.05 11.08 -19.10
C SER A 17 -50.82 10.06 -19.93
N SER A 18 -50.32 8.84 -20.00
CA SER A 18 -51.10 7.67 -20.40
C SER A 18 -50.76 6.53 -19.45
N CYS A 19 -51.65 6.32 -18.49
CA CYS A 19 -51.73 5.09 -17.71
C CYS A 19 -53.00 4.36 -18.14
N SER A 20 -52.85 3.16 -18.69
CA SER A 20 -53.87 2.11 -18.56
C SER A 20 -53.16 0.88 -18.00
N SER A 21 -53.62 0.46 -16.84
CA SER A 21 -53.15 -0.67 -16.04
C SER A 21 -53.13 -1.99 -16.81
N ASP A 22 -52.16 -2.84 -16.52
CA ASP A 22 -52.36 -4.29 -16.33
C ASP A 22 -51.14 -4.88 -15.58
N ASP A 23 -51.41 -5.35 -14.36
CA ASP A 23 -50.55 -6.23 -13.57
C ASP A 23 -50.59 -7.63 -14.20
N ASN A 24 -49.45 -8.17 -14.65
CA ASN A 24 -49.09 -9.59 -14.41
C ASN A 24 -47.63 -9.91 -14.81
N GLY A 25 -46.76 -10.07 -13.81
CA GLY A 25 -45.70 -11.08 -13.79
C GLY A 25 -44.69 -11.11 -14.95
N GLY A 26 -43.89 -10.07 -15.10
CA GLY A 26 -42.61 -10.14 -15.81
C GLY A 26 -41.48 -10.04 -14.80
N ILE A 27 -40.79 -11.15 -14.54
CA ILE A 27 -39.48 -11.11 -13.88
C ILE A 27 -38.57 -10.35 -14.83
N THR A 28 -38.34 -9.07 -14.56
CA THR A 28 -37.13 -8.40 -15.04
C THR A 28 -35.97 -9.13 -14.38
N PRO A 29 -35.03 -9.72 -15.11
CA PRO A 29 -33.72 -9.95 -14.55
C PRO A 29 -33.24 -8.56 -14.15
N THR A 30 -33.20 -8.28 -12.85
CA THR A 30 -32.22 -7.34 -12.36
C THR A 30 -30.91 -7.98 -12.77
N ASP A 31 -30.17 -7.32 -13.65
CA ASP A 31 -28.74 -7.58 -13.80
C ASP A 31 -28.09 -7.17 -12.47
N ASP A 32 -28.32 -7.98 -11.44
CA ASP A 32 -27.47 -8.06 -10.27
C ASP A 32 -26.20 -8.73 -10.77
N ASP A 33 -25.34 -7.93 -11.40
CA ASP A 33 -23.94 -8.27 -11.57
C ASP A 33 -23.33 -8.45 -10.17
N PRO A 34 -23.06 -9.67 -9.70
CA PRO A 34 -22.43 -9.89 -8.42
C PRO A 34 -20.93 -9.86 -8.70
N GLY A 35 -20.38 -8.68 -8.96
CA GLY A 35 -19.04 -8.60 -9.54
C GLY A 35 -18.25 -7.31 -9.36
N SER A 36 -18.84 -6.22 -8.86
CA SER A 36 -18.08 -4.99 -8.59
C SER A 36 -17.93 -4.78 -7.09
N GLY A 37 -17.02 -5.56 -6.48
CA GLY A 37 -16.41 -5.16 -5.22
C GLY A 37 -15.47 -4.00 -5.52
N THR A 38 -15.99 -2.76 -5.46
CA THR A 38 -15.16 -1.56 -5.64
C THR A 38 -14.36 -1.34 -4.38
N GLY A 39 -13.23 -2.04 -4.25
CA GLY A 39 -12.21 -1.69 -3.29
C GLY A 39 -11.85 -0.21 -3.34
N GLU A 40 -11.60 0.41 -2.21
CA GLU A 40 -11.12 1.80 -2.18
C GLU A 40 -9.58 1.82 -2.35
N GLU A 41 -9.08 2.85 -3.04
CA GLU A 41 -7.66 3.20 -2.98
C GLU A 41 -7.39 4.02 -1.71
N ILE A 42 -6.56 3.49 -0.82
CA ILE A 42 -6.23 4.10 0.48
C ILE A 42 -4.79 4.58 0.45
N ILE A 43 -4.59 5.90 0.49
CA ILE A 43 -3.26 6.51 0.55
C ILE A 43 -2.70 6.42 1.98
N LYS A 44 -1.47 5.93 2.09
CA LYS A 44 -0.68 5.85 3.31
C LYS A 44 0.57 6.70 3.18
N THR A 45 0.86 7.50 4.20
CA THR A 45 2.04 8.35 4.26
C THR A 45 2.52 8.49 5.70
N GLY A 46 3.82 8.72 5.90
CA GLY A 46 4.42 8.96 7.21
C GLY A 46 4.32 7.76 8.16
N PHE A 47 4.06 8.04 9.44
CA PHE A 47 4.13 7.03 10.50
C PHE A 47 2.77 6.38 10.80
N ILE A 48 2.76 5.06 10.83
CA ILE A 48 1.71 4.23 11.41
C ILE A 48 2.03 4.09 12.91
N THR A 49 1.23 4.78 13.74
CA THR A 49 1.48 4.96 15.18
C THR A 49 0.56 4.15 16.08
N ALA A 50 -0.35 3.36 15.49
CA ALA A 50 -1.23 2.44 16.17
C ALA A 50 -1.42 1.19 15.32
N ASP A 51 -1.69 0.07 15.97
CA ASP A 51 -1.94 -1.19 15.28
C ASP A 51 -3.06 -1.01 14.25
N GLU A 52 -2.83 -1.51 13.04
CA GLU A 52 -3.81 -1.46 11.97
C GLU A 52 -3.77 -2.72 11.09
N THR A 53 -4.87 -2.96 10.40
CA THR A 53 -5.01 -4.05 9.45
C THR A 53 -5.30 -3.49 8.06
N TRP A 54 -4.59 -3.99 7.06
CA TRP A 54 -4.82 -3.70 5.66
C TRP A 54 -5.60 -4.86 5.04
N GLU A 55 -6.78 -4.56 4.52
CA GLU A 55 -7.79 -5.54 4.11
C GLU A 55 -7.68 -5.86 2.62
N ALA A 56 -8.00 -7.11 2.24
CA ALA A 56 -7.79 -7.59 0.87
C ALA A 56 -8.71 -6.95 -0.18
N GLU A 57 -9.81 -6.35 0.25
CA GLU A 57 -10.72 -5.64 -0.65
C GLU A 57 -10.18 -4.29 -1.11
N ASN A 58 -9.20 -3.70 -0.39
CA ASN A 58 -8.66 -2.37 -0.69
C ASN A 58 -7.30 -2.46 -1.40
N VAL A 59 -6.94 -1.37 -2.09
CA VAL A 59 -5.59 -1.15 -2.62
C VAL A 59 -4.91 -0.07 -1.78
N TYR A 60 -3.74 -0.37 -1.23
CA TYR A 60 -2.99 0.59 -0.40
C TYR A 60 -1.90 1.26 -1.22
N ILE A 61 -1.89 2.59 -1.25
CA ILE A 61 -0.89 3.38 -1.98
C ILE A 61 0.11 3.97 -0.99
N LEU A 62 1.39 3.62 -1.09
CA LEU A 62 2.45 4.21 -0.30
C LEU A 62 2.91 5.51 -0.97
N GLU A 63 2.52 6.65 -0.42
CA GLU A 63 2.99 7.97 -0.86
C GLU A 63 4.19 8.39 0.00
N GLY A 64 5.39 8.11 -0.52
CA GLY A 64 6.64 8.27 0.19
C GLY A 64 6.91 7.12 1.17
N LYS A 65 7.65 7.41 2.24
CA LYS A 65 8.03 6.41 3.24
C LYS A 65 6.89 6.24 4.24
N VAL A 66 6.37 5.02 4.30
CA VAL A 66 5.36 4.61 5.27
C VAL A 66 6.07 3.78 6.34
N VAL A 67 6.04 4.26 7.57
CA VAL A 67 6.86 3.72 8.67
C VAL A 67 5.97 3.07 9.72
N VAL A 68 6.12 1.78 9.95
CA VAL A 68 5.53 1.07 11.09
C VAL A 68 6.40 1.35 12.30
N SER A 69 5.89 2.16 13.24
CA SER A 69 6.66 2.62 14.40
C SER A 69 6.96 1.51 15.42
N GLU A 70 7.92 1.78 16.31
CA GLU A 70 8.19 0.93 17.48
C GLU A 70 6.90 0.59 18.25
N ASN A 71 6.76 -0.68 18.67
CA ASN A 71 5.60 -1.23 19.38
C ASN A 71 4.29 -1.23 18.58
N VAL A 72 4.34 -0.96 17.28
CA VAL A 72 3.17 -1.03 16.38
C VAL A 72 3.24 -2.29 15.53
N THR A 73 2.09 -2.92 15.33
CA THR A 73 1.91 -4.05 14.40
C THR A 73 1.05 -3.63 13.23
N LEU A 74 1.62 -3.69 12.03
CA LEU A 74 0.87 -3.66 10.78
C LEU A 74 0.54 -5.10 10.37
N THR A 75 -0.75 -5.42 10.27
CA THR A 75 -1.23 -6.70 9.72
C THR A 75 -1.75 -6.49 8.30
N ILE A 76 -1.39 -7.36 7.36
CA ILE A 76 -1.84 -7.32 5.98
C ILE A 76 -2.54 -8.63 5.65
N GLU A 77 -3.78 -8.56 5.21
CA GLU A 77 -4.57 -9.74 4.87
C GLU A 77 -4.08 -10.43 3.58
N PRO A 78 -4.29 -11.74 3.43
CA PRO A 78 -3.98 -12.44 2.19
C PRO A 78 -4.71 -11.84 0.98
N GLY A 79 -3.98 -11.61 -0.12
CA GLY A 79 -4.55 -11.05 -1.35
C GLY A 79 -4.54 -9.52 -1.43
N THR A 80 -4.14 -8.82 -0.36
CA THR A 80 -3.99 -7.36 -0.41
C THR A 80 -2.95 -6.92 -1.44
N ILE A 81 -3.28 -5.87 -2.18
CA ILE A 81 -2.37 -5.19 -3.11
C ILE A 81 -1.90 -3.89 -2.48
N ILE A 82 -0.59 -3.70 -2.50
CA ILE A 82 0.09 -2.50 -2.01
C ILE A 82 0.93 -1.95 -3.16
N LYS A 83 0.75 -0.67 -3.48
CA LYS A 83 1.44 0.00 -4.58
C LYS A 83 2.31 1.14 -4.04
N GLY A 84 3.58 1.17 -4.40
CA GLY A 84 4.45 2.32 -4.15
C GLY A 84 4.25 3.41 -5.19
N GLU A 85 4.03 4.63 -4.74
CA GLU A 85 3.98 5.81 -5.61
C GLU A 85 5.37 6.08 -6.22
N GLU A 86 5.40 6.69 -7.40
CA GLU A 86 6.64 7.07 -8.06
C GLU A 86 7.45 8.04 -7.19
N GLY A 87 8.75 7.80 -7.10
CA GLY A 87 9.67 8.67 -6.40
C GLY A 87 11.10 8.26 -6.72
N GLN A 88 12.02 9.21 -6.67
CA GLN A 88 13.43 8.98 -6.97
C GLN A 88 14.29 9.41 -5.78
N GLU A 89 15.46 8.82 -5.67
CA GLU A 89 16.40 9.13 -4.59
C GLU A 89 15.75 9.00 -3.20
N SER A 90 15.99 9.96 -2.30
CA SER A 90 15.42 9.97 -0.95
C SER A 90 13.89 10.05 -0.93
N LEU A 91 13.25 10.46 -2.03
CA LEU A 91 11.79 10.58 -2.13
C LEU A 91 11.10 9.28 -2.56
N ALA A 92 11.85 8.22 -2.87
CA ALA A 92 11.25 6.96 -3.27
C ALA A 92 10.38 6.36 -2.17
N SER A 93 9.20 5.87 -2.58
CA SER A 93 8.22 5.27 -1.70
C SER A 93 8.67 3.90 -1.19
N ALA A 94 8.47 3.61 0.08
CA ALA A 94 8.86 2.35 0.70
C ALA A 94 8.00 2.07 1.94
N LEU A 95 7.80 0.79 2.23
CA LEU A 95 7.31 0.37 3.55
C LEU A 95 8.52 0.09 4.44
N VAL A 96 8.61 0.77 5.56
CA VAL A 96 9.70 0.63 6.54
C VAL A 96 9.11 0.13 7.85
N VAL A 97 9.65 -0.96 8.38
CA VAL A 97 9.36 -1.44 9.73
C VAL A 97 10.53 -1.00 10.61
N ASP A 98 10.28 -0.02 11.48
CA ASP A 98 11.26 0.51 12.42
C ASP A 98 11.56 -0.53 13.52
N GLN A 99 12.67 -0.37 14.23
CA GLN A 99 13.09 -1.30 15.28
C GLN A 99 12.01 -1.48 16.35
N GLY A 100 11.56 -2.72 16.53
CA GLY A 100 10.49 -3.06 17.48
C GLY A 100 9.07 -2.85 16.93
N GLY A 101 8.91 -2.34 15.71
CA GLY A 101 7.70 -2.48 14.92
C GLY A 101 7.58 -3.89 14.32
N LYS A 102 6.38 -4.25 13.86
CA LYS A 102 6.11 -5.58 13.28
C LYS A 102 5.28 -5.50 12.02
N LEU A 103 5.65 -6.31 11.03
CA LEU A 103 4.86 -6.57 9.84
C LEU A 103 4.37 -8.03 9.83
N ILE A 104 3.05 -8.23 9.91
CA ILE A 104 2.41 -9.53 9.76
C ILE A 104 1.77 -9.58 8.37
N ALA A 105 2.51 -10.12 7.40
CA ALA A 105 2.09 -10.25 6.01
C ALA A 105 2.09 -11.73 5.60
N GLU A 106 1.01 -12.43 5.93
CA GLU A 106 0.88 -13.87 5.73
C GLU A 106 -0.14 -14.19 4.63
N GLY A 107 0.28 -14.04 3.37
CA GLY A 107 -0.51 -14.45 2.22
C GLY A 107 -0.70 -15.97 2.12
N THR A 108 -1.26 -16.42 1.01
CA THR A 108 -1.40 -17.85 0.67
C THR A 108 -0.94 -18.11 -0.77
N PRO A 109 -0.72 -19.38 -1.19
CA PRO A 109 -0.38 -19.68 -2.58
C PRO A 109 -1.39 -19.15 -3.61
N SER A 110 -2.68 -19.12 -3.25
CA SER A 110 -3.77 -18.65 -4.12
C SER A 110 -4.08 -17.17 -3.97
N SER A 111 -3.68 -16.56 -2.86
CA SER A 111 -3.94 -15.16 -2.53
C SER A 111 -2.67 -14.58 -1.90
N PRO A 112 -1.60 -14.40 -2.70
CA PRO A 112 -0.38 -13.78 -2.22
C PRO A 112 -0.63 -12.31 -1.89
N ILE A 113 0.15 -11.77 -0.96
CA ILE A 113 0.20 -10.31 -0.74
C ILE A 113 1.15 -9.74 -1.80
N ILE A 114 0.69 -8.74 -2.55
CA ILE A 114 1.44 -8.19 -3.69
C ILE A 114 1.87 -6.76 -3.36
N PHE A 115 3.18 -6.54 -3.29
CA PHE A 115 3.76 -5.21 -3.31
C PHE A 115 4.26 -4.90 -4.73
N THR A 116 3.85 -3.77 -5.30
CA THR A 116 4.16 -3.37 -6.68
C THR A 116 4.23 -1.84 -6.81
N SER A 117 4.24 -1.30 -8.03
CA SER A 117 4.18 0.13 -8.32
C SER A 117 2.76 0.57 -8.67
N VAL A 118 2.44 1.84 -8.49
CA VAL A 118 1.19 2.45 -9.00
C VAL A 118 1.04 2.36 -10.52
N LEU A 119 2.15 2.16 -11.25
CA LEU A 119 2.15 1.91 -12.69
C LEU A 119 1.67 0.49 -13.06
N ASP A 120 1.52 -0.39 -12.07
CA ASP A 120 0.98 -1.73 -12.26
C ASP A 120 -0.55 -1.70 -12.19
N GLY A 121 -1.19 -1.95 -13.34
CA GLY A 121 -2.65 -2.01 -13.50
C GLY A 121 -3.28 -3.29 -12.96
N ILE A 122 -2.69 -3.88 -11.92
CA ILE A 122 -3.26 -5.00 -11.17
C ILE A 122 -4.40 -4.52 -10.27
N GLU A 123 -5.50 -5.25 -10.28
CA GLU A 123 -6.72 -4.97 -9.49
C GLU A 123 -6.95 -6.03 -8.39
N PRO A 124 -7.73 -5.72 -7.34
CA PRO A 124 -8.05 -6.68 -6.28
C PRO A 124 -8.57 -8.02 -6.82
N GLY A 125 -8.04 -9.11 -6.26
CA GLY A 125 -8.35 -10.48 -6.70
C GLY A 125 -7.51 -10.99 -7.88
N GLU A 126 -6.72 -10.13 -8.52
CA GLU A 126 -5.76 -10.54 -9.54
C GLU A 126 -4.40 -10.90 -8.92
N ILE A 127 -3.66 -11.77 -9.62
CA ILE A 127 -2.28 -12.14 -9.24
C ILE A 127 -1.24 -11.75 -10.29
N THR A 128 -1.67 -11.25 -11.44
CA THR A 128 -0.82 -10.86 -12.56
C THR A 128 -1.11 -9.40 -12.90
N GLY A 129 -0.05 -8.60 -12.92
CA GLY A 129 -0.14 -7.18 -13.28
C GLY A 129 0.14 -6.91 -14.75
N THR A 130 0.14 -5.63 -15.11
CA THR A 130 0.38 -5.15 -16.49
C THR A 130 1.85 -4.93 -16.80
N LEU A 131 2.69 -4.78 -15.78
CA LEU A 131 4.12 -4.56 -15.91
C LEU A 131 4.89 -5.84 -16.23
N THR A 132 6.08 -5.65 -16.80
CA THR A 132 6.98 -6.72 -17.25
C THR A 132 8.28 -6.72 -16.45
N THR A 133 9.13 -7.73 -16.65
CA THR A 133 10.44 -7.81 -16.01
C THR A 133 11.42 -6.71 -16.46
N ALA A 134 11.08 -5.93 -17.50
CA ALA A 134 11.87 -4.78 -17.92
C ALA A 134 11.59 -3.54 -17.06
N ASP A 135 10.49 -3.53 -16.32
CA ASP A 135 10.04 -2.40 -15.51
C ASP A 135 10.58 -2.57 -14.09
N THR A 136 11.68 -1.90 -13.75
CA THR A 136 12.41 -2.07 -12.48
C THR A 136 12.68 -0.75 -11.78
N GLY A 137 12.83 -0.75 -10.46
CA GLY A 137 13.18 0.46 -9.70
C GLY A 137 12.09 1.53 -9.72
N LEU A 138 10.82 1.12 -9.82
CA LEU A 138 9.67 2.01 -9.86
C LEU A 138 9.26 2.50 -8.47
N TRP A 139 9.73 1.84 -7.42
CA TRP A 139 9.59 2.22 -6.02
C TRP A 139 10.72 1.60 -5.19
N GLY A 140 10.81 1.94 -3.91
CA GLY A 140 11.87 1.46 -3.02
C GLY A 140 11.75 -0.03 -2.75
N GLY A 141 10.80 -0.41 -1.91
CA GLY A 141 10.66 -1.79 -1.47
C GLY A 141 10.14 -1.89 -0.04
N VAL A 142 10.38 -3.05 0.55
CA VAL A 142 10.05 -3.34 1.94
C VAL A 142 11.34 -3.44 2.75
N ILE A 143 11.43 -2.67 3.83
CA ILE A 143 12.60 -2.60 4.70
C ILE A 143 12.19 -3.05 6.10
N LEU A 144 12.81 -4.12 6.62
CA LEU A 144 12.61 -4.59 8.00
C LEU A 144 13.88 -4.30 8.80
N LEU A 145 13.76 -3.45 9.82
CA LEU A 145 14.85 -3.10 10.73
C LEU A 145 14.60 -3.73 12.10
N GLY A 146 15.51 -4.60 12.51
CA GLY A 146 15.46 -5.33 13.76
C GLY A 146 16.55 -4.93 14.75
N ARG A 147 16.50 -5.54 15.93
CA ARG A 147 17.40 -5.30 17.07
C ARG A 147 18.45 -6.39 17.29
N ALA A 148 18.60 -7.31 16.34
CA ALA A 148 19.59 -8.37 16.43
C ALA A 148 21.02 -7.86 16.20
N PRO A 149 22.03 -8.51 16.80
CA PRO A 149 23.42 -8.13 16.62
C PRO A 149 23.85 -8.12 15.14
N ILE A 150 24.59 -7.07 14.76
CA ILE A 150 25.12 -6.88 13.41
C ILE A 150 26.65 -6.89 13.41
N SER A 151 27.25 -7.23 12.27
CA SER A 151 28.70 -7.20 12.09
C SER A 151 29.15 -5.83 11.59
N VAL A 152 29.53 -4.95 12.51
CA VAL A 152 29.98 -3.58 12.24
C VAL A 152 31.37 -3.33 12.83
N ASN A 153 32.13 -2.41 12.22
CA ASN A 153 33.48 -2.07 12.68
C ASN A 153 33.43 -1.07 13.83
N GLY A 154 34.23 -1.31 14.86
CA GLY A 154 34.30 -0.45 16.05
C GLY A 154 33.34 -0.89 17.16
N ASP A 155 33.34 -0.16 18.27
CA ASP A 155 32.48 -0.42 19.43
C ASP A 155 31.09 0.21 19.24
N ILE A 156 30.41 -0.12 18.13
CA ILE A 156 29.05 0.33 17.80
C ILE A 156 28.09 -0.88 17.70
N GLU A 157 26.86 -0.70 18.17
CA GLU A 157 25.83 -1.76 18.19
C GLU A 157 24.77 -1.58 17.09
N THR A 158 24.68 -0.39 16.50
CA THR A 158 23.71 -0.03 15.47
C THR A 158 24.38 0.58 14.24
N ALA A 159 23.67 0.56 13.12
CA ALA A 159 24.05 1.20 11.86
C ALA A 159 22.82 1.86 11.22
N GLN A 160 23.06 2.75 10.26
CA GLN A 160 22.00 3.36 9.44
C GLN A 160 21.80 2.56 8.16
N ILE A 161 20.55 2.26 7.82
CA ILE A 161 20.23 1.58 6.56
C ILE A 161 20.38 2.53 5.37
N GLU A 162 20.78 1.97 4.24
CA GLU A 162 20.81 2.68 2.97
C GLU A 162 19.41 3.17 2.57
N GLY A 163 19.35 4.39 2.03
CA GLY A 163 18.12 5.01 1.54
C GLY A 163 17.20 5.67 2.55
N ILE A 164 17.57 5.63 3.83
CA ILE A 164 16.97 6.47 4.86
C ILE A 164 18.01 7.53 5.31
N PRO A 165 17.67 8.83 5.33
CA PRO A 165 18.58 9.88 5.78
C PRO A 165 19.14 9.60 7.18
N ALA A 166 20.40 9.94 7.43
CA ALA A 166 21.10 9.59 8.67
C ALA A 166 20.60 10.31 9.93
N ASP A 167 19.77 11.34 9.76
CA ASP A 167 19.09 12.08 10.82
C ASP A 167 17.68 11.55 11.12
N GLU A 168 17.25 10.49 10.42
CA GLU A 168 15.97 9.82 10.66
C GLU A 168 16.18 8.56 11.49
N ASP A 169 15.61 8.54 12.70
CA ASP A 169 15.79 7.45 13.66
C ASP A 169 15.19 6.11 13.15
N TYR A 170 14.15 6.17 12.31
CA TYR A 170 13.52 4.99 11.71
C TYR A 170 14.37 4.28 10.64
N GLY A 171 15.60 4.75 10.40
CA GLY A 171 16.60 4.09 9.57
C GLY A 171 17.64 3.28 10.35
N GLN A 172 17.62 3.33 11.69
CA GLN A 172 18.58 2.62 12.51
C GLN A 172 18.23 1.12 12.59
N TYR A 173 19.26 0.26 12.58
CA TYR A 173 19.11 -1.17 12.80
C TYR A 173 20.29 -1.75 13.56
N GLY A 174 20.12 -2.95 14.11
CA GLY A 174 21.11 -3.61 14.96
C GLY A 174 20.80 -3.46 16.45
N GLY A 175 21.55 -4.16 17.29
CA GLY A 175 21.36 -4.12 18.73
C GLY A 175 21.89 -5.37 19.40
N THR A 176 21.25 -5.75 20.51
CA THR A 176 21.72 -6.81 21.40
C THR A 176 20.74 -7.98 21.54
N ASP A 177 19.60 -7.96 20.83
CA ASP A 177 18.56 -8.97 20.95
C ASP A 177 18.57 -9.97 19.78
N PRO A 178 19.29 -11.10 19.86
CA PRO A 178 19.28 -12.10 18.79
C PRO A 178 17.91 -12.78 18.60
N ALA A 179 16.97 -12.61 19.53
CA ALA A 179 15.62 -13.15 19.47
C ALA A 179 14.58 -12.10 19.01
N ASP A 180 15.02 -10.92 18.57
CA ASP A 180 14.16 -9.88 18.03
C ASP A 180 13.19 -10.43 16.97
N ASN A 181 11.98 -9.87 16.95
CA ASN A 181 10.90 -10.32 16.08
C ASN A 181 10.26 -9.12 15.38
N SER A 182 10.62 -8.97 14.10
CA SER A 182 10.13 -7.94 13.18
C SER A 182 8.86 -8.37 12.43
N GLY A 183 8.32 -9.56 12.74
CA GLY A 183 7.06 -10.08 12.20
C GLY A 183 7.20 -11.35 11.34
N SER A 184 6.32 -11.49 10.36
CA SER A 184 6.21 -12.68 9.53
C SER A 184 5.82 -12.31 8.10
N LEU A 185 6.65 -12.72 7.13
CA LEU A 185 6.37 -12.59 5.70
C LEU A 185 6.18 -14.00 5.14
N LYS A 186 5.03 -14.28 4.54
CA LYS A 186 4.73 -15.58 3.94
C LYS A 186 3.89 -15.40 2.68
N TYR A 187 4.28 -16.04 1.58
CA TYR A 187 3.61 -15.86 0.27
C TYR A 187 3.45 -14.37 -0.12
N VAL A 188 4.51 -13.60 0.11
CA VAL A 188 4.60 -12.19 -0.30
C VAL A 188 5.32 -12.12 -1.64
N SER A 189 4.77 -11.33 -2.57
CA SER A 189 5.36 -11.04 -3.87
C SER A 189 5.74 -9.56 -3.95
N ILE A 190 7.03 -9.26 -3.87
CA ILE A 190 7.54 -7.89 -4.04
C ILE A 190 8.03 -7.73 -5.49
N ARG A 191 7.44 -6.80 -6.24
CA ARG A 191 7.65 -6.61 -7.67
C ARG A 191 8.09 -5.19 -7.98
N HIS A 192 8.90 -5.02 -9.02
CA HIS A 192 9.27 -3.71 -9.59
C HIS A 192 9.91 -2.70 -8.61
N GLY A 193 10.33 -3.14 -7.42
CA GLY A 193 11.12 -2.33 -6.46
C GLY A 193 12.59 -2.24 -6.86
N GLY A 194 13.46 -1.74 -5.96
CA GLY A 194 14.89 -1.61 -6.25
C GLY A 194 15.27 -0.26 -6.86
N VAL A 195 14.82 0.85 -6.28
CA VAL A 195 15.10 2.19 -6.82
C VAL A 195 16.54 2.62 -6.50
N THR A 196 17.29 2.96 -7.53
CA THR A 196 18.63 3.56 -7.37
C THR A 196 18.48 4.97 -6.83
N ILE A 197 19.18 5.27 -5.73
CA ILE A 197 19.08 6.56 -5.03
C ILE A 197 20.41 7.31 -4.95
N GLY A 198 21.45 6.76 -5.57
CA GLY A 198 22.77 7.36 -5.67
C GLY A 198 23.74 6.41 -6.34
N GLN A 199 24.97 6.88 -6.54
CA GLN A 199 26.04 5.99 -6.99
C GLN A 199 26.27 4.92 -5.91
N ASP A 200 26.12 3.66 -6.31
CA ASP A 200 26.28 2.49 -5.45
C ASP A 200 25.35 2.49 -4.22
N ASN A 201 24.16 3.12 -4.33
CA ASN A 201 23.17 3.20 -3.26
C ASN A 201 21.76 2.94 -3.81
N GLU A 202 21.02 2.03 -3.18
CA GLU A 202 19.71 1.56 -3.64
C GLU A 202 18.81 1.22 -2.45
N ILE A 203 17.51 1.47 -2.56
CA ILE A 203 16.53 0.77 -1.71
C ILE A 203 16.17 -0.53 -2.42
N ASN A 204 16.64 -1.67 -1.91
CA ASN A 204 16.35 -2.98 -2.48
C ASN A 204 14.86 -3.33 -2.35
N GLY A 205 14.35 -4.21 -3.22
CA GLY A 205 12.98 -4.72 -3.12
C GLY A 205 12.65 -5.32 -1.74
N LEU A 206 13.56 -6.11 -1.17
CA LEU A 206 13.50 -6.54 0.24
C LEU A 206 14.82 -6.26 0.93
N THR A 207 14.78 -5.52 2.03
CA THR A 207 15.94 -5.22 2.86
C THR A 207 15.71 -5.72 4.28
N LEU A 208 16.67 -6.48 4.82
CA LEU A 208 16.65 -7.00 6.19
C LEU A 208 17.86 -6.47 6.95
N GLY A 209 17.66 -5.50 7.83
CA GLY A 209 18.70 -4.94 8.69
C GLY A 209 18.58 -5.49 10.10
N GLY A 210 19.55 -6.29 10.57
CA GLY A 210 19.58 -6.74 11.97
C GLY A 210 18.34 -7.50 12.44
N VAL A 211 17.70 -8.26 11.56
CA VAL A 211 16.48 -9.02 11.87
C VAL A 211 16.81 -10.27 12.71
N GLY A 212 16.11 -10.44 13.84
CA GLY A 212 16.36 -11.52 14.79
C GLY A 212 15.71 -12.86 14.44
N SER A 213 16.05 -13.88 15.23
CA SER A 213 15.58 -15.26 15.04
C SER A 213 14.09 -15.48 15.37
N GLY A 214 13.42 -14.47 15.93
CA GLY A 214 11.97 -14.49 16.15
C GLY A 214 11.17 -14.17 14.88
N THR A 215 11.79 -13.60 13.85
CA THR A 215 11.15 -13.23 12.58
C THR A 215 11.03 -14.42 11.64
N THR A 216 9.91 -14.52 10.92
CA THR A 216 9.67 -15.56 9.89
C THR A 216 9.65 -14.94 8.49
N ILE A 217 10.33 -15.57 7.53
CA ILE A 217 10.37 -15.19 6.11
C ILE A 217 10.22 -16.44 5.25
#